data_AF-A0A1X1UDH3-F1
#
_entry.id   AF-A0A1X1UDH3-F1
#
_cell.length_a   1.000
_cell.length_b   1.000
_cell.length_c   1.000
_cell.angle_alpha   90.00
_cell.angle_beta   90.00
_cell.angle_gamma   90.00
#
_symmetry.space_group_name_H-M   'P 1'
#
loop_
_entity.id
_entity.type
_entity.pdbx_description
1 polymer ?
#
loop_
_entity_poly.entity_id
_entity_poly.type
_entity_poly.pdbx_seq_one_letter_code
_entity_poly.pdbx_strand_id
1 'polypeptide(L)'
;MGDHDSHRLAKHLAGLPHYHVVAQNRNNEVIYSDGLTWPGAEGFAADLISPPPGTPVPEVELEAVWIIEADPRWCPFAHGDDTAESDELTVTEYIERLTQRPPYWSTQQ
;
A
#
# COMPACT_ATOMS: atom_id res chain seq x y z
N MET A 1 -2.78 -3.85 -33.89
CA MET A 1 -4.14 -3.57 -33.36
C MET A 1 -4.15 -3.89 -31.86
N GLY A 2 -3.29 -3.20 -31.07
CA GLY A 2 -3.07 -3.51 -29.64
C GLY A 2 -2.91 -2.28 -28.73
N ASP A 3 -2.68 -1.09 -29.30
CA ASP A 3 -2.45 0.13 -28.49
C ASP A 3 -3.75 0.79 -28.00
N HIS A 4 -4.86 0.64 -28.72
CA HIS A 4 -6.14 1.26 -28.34
C HIS A 4 -6.80 0.60 -27.13
N ASP A 5 -6.70 -0.72 -26.99
CA ASP A 5 -7.29 -1.45 -25.85
C ASP A 5 -6.48 -1.22 -24.57
N SER A 6 -5.15 -1.19 -24.68
CA SER A 6 -4.23 -0.92 -23.57
C SER A 6 -4.47 0.47 -22.98
N HIS A 7 -4.68 1.48 -23.83
CA HIS A 7 -4.92 2.86 -23.38
C HIS A 7 -6.30 3.01 -22.70
N ARG A 8 -7.32 2.31 -23.20
CA ARG A 8 -8.67 2.32 -22.60
C ARG A 8 -8.70 1.59 -21.26
N LEU A 9 -7.97 0.47 -21.16
CA LEU A 9 -7.80 -0.27 -19.91
C LEU A 9 -7.06 0.57 -18.88
N ALA A 10 -5.95 1.22 -19.24
CA ALA A 10 -5.21 2.10 -18.35
C ALA A 10 -6.08 3.26 -17.83
N LYS A 11 -6.88 3.89 -18.69
CA LYS A 11 -7.83 4.95 -18.28
C LYS A 11 -8.93 4.44 -17.35
N HIS A 12 -9.42 3.22 -17.58
CA HIS A 12 -10.43 2.61 -16.73
C HIS A 12 -9.86 2.27 -15.36
N LEU A 13 -8.68 1.65 -15.31
CA LEU A 13 -7.97 1.33 -14.06
C LEU A 13 -7.59 2.60 -13.27
N ALA A 14 -7.23 3.69 -13.94
CA ALA A 14 -6.98 4.99 -13.31
C ALA A 14 -8.25 5.69 -12.79
N GLY A 15 -9.45 5.16 -13.09
CA GLY A 15 -10.73 5.66 -12.59
C GLY A 15 -11.37 4.80 -11.51
N LEU A 16 -10.76 3.67 -11.16
CA LEU A 16 -11.19 2.81 -10.05
C LEU A 16 -10.52 3.25 -8.75
N PRO A 17 -11.14 3.01 -7.59
CA PRO A 17 -10.48 3.24 -6.30
C PRO A 17 -9.23 2.37 -6.20
N HIS A 18 -8.12 2.98 -5.76
CA HIS A 18 -6.86 2.28 -5.51
C HIS A 18 -6.73 2.04 -4.03
N TYR A 19 -6.06 0.96 -3.66
CA TYR A 19 -5.84 0.57 -2.28
C TYR A 19 -4.35 0.40 -2.04
N HIS A 20 -3.87 1.00 -0.95
CA HIS A 20 -2.50 0.86 -0.49
C HIS A 20 -2.49 0.02 0.78
N VAL A 21 -1.56 -0.93 0.84
CA VAL A 21 -1.29 -1.67 2.06
C VAL A 21 -0.14 -0.98 2.77
N VAL A 22 -0.36 -0.61 4.03
CA VAL A 22 0.67 -0.06 4.91
C VAL A 22 0.88 -1.07 6.03
N ALA A 23 2.12 -1.44 6.30
CA ALA A 23 2.47 -2.36 7.37
C ALA A 23 3.53 -1.73 8.27
N GLN A 24 3.34 -1.83 9.57
CA GLN A 24 4.30 -1.38 10.58
C GLN A 24 4.91 -2.60 11.24
N ASN A 25 6.23 -2.63 11.36
CA ASN A 25 6.94 -3.66 12.11
C ASN A 25 7.31 -3.17 13.52
N ARG A 26 7.78 -4.08 14.37
CA ARG A 26 8.19 -3.77 15.76
C ARG A 26 9.37 -2.80 15.90
N ASN A 27 10.12 -2.55 14.82
CA ASN A 27 11.17 -1.54 14.79
C ASN A 27 10.63 -0.15 14.42
N ASN A 28 9.31 -0.01 14.31
CA ASN A 28 8.65 1.21 13.85
C ASN A 28 8.99 1.58 12.39
N GLU A 29 9.47 0.61 11.61
CA GLU A 29 9.65 0.78 10.16
C GLU A 29 8.30 0.55 9.48
N VAL A 30 8.03 1.36 8.46
CA VAL A 30 6.78 1.31 7.69
C VAL A 30 7.07 0.84 6.28
N ILE A 31 6.36 -0.20 5.86
CA ILE A 31 6.35 -0.73 4.51
C ILE A 31 5.04 -0.29 3.86
N TYR A 32 5.07 0.15 2.61
CA TYR A 32 3.87 0.50 1.86
C TYR A 32 3.88 -0.13 0.46
N SER A 33 2.69 -0.42 -0.06
CA SER A 33 2.51 -0.91 -1.42
C SER A 33 2.17 0.23 -2.39
N ASP A 34 2.41 -0.03 -3.68
CA ASP A 34 1.79 0.72 -4.78
C ASP A 34 0.26 0.60 -4.76
N GLY A 35 -0.41 1.36 -5.63
CA GLY A 35 -1.87 1.33 -5.78
C GLY A 35 -2.34 -0.02 -6.34
N LEU A 36 -3.10 -0.74 -5.53
CA LEU A 36 -3.68 -2.05 -5.86
C LEU A 36 -5.20 -1.95 -6.06
N THR A 37 -5.78 -2.94 -6.73
CA THR A 37 -7.23 -3.17 -6.62
C THR A 37 -7.54 -3.79 -5.25
N TRP A 38 -8.80 -3.72 -4.79
CA TRP A 38 -9.19 -4.30 -3.49
C TRP A 38 -8.77 -5.77 -3.32
N PRO A 39 -9.06 -6.70 -4.27
CA PRO A 39 -8.61 -8.09 -4.12
C PRO A 39 -7.09 -8.25 -4.06
N GLY A 40 -6.35 -7.37 -4.76
CA GLY A 40 -4.89 -7.35 -4.70
C GLY A 40 -4.37 -6.88 -3.34
N ALA A 41 -4.97 -5.85 -2.76
CA ALA A 41 -4.61 -5.34 -1.45
C ALA A 41 -4.92 -6.33 -0.32
N GLU A 42 -6.08 -7.00 -0.37
CA GLU A 42 -6.40 -8.06 0.60
C GLU A 42 -5.43 -9.24 0.53
N GLY A 43 -5.11 -9.70 -0.69
CA GLY A 43 -4.16 -10.80 -0.89
C GLY A 43 -2.76 -10.43 -0.37
N PHE A 44 -2.28 -9.23 -0.72
CA PHE A 44 -0.97 -8.76 -0.27
C PHE A 44 -0.92 -8.58 1.26
N ALA A 45 -1.97 -8.02 1.88
CA ALA A 45 -2.05 -7.91 3.33
C ALA A 45 -2.06 -9.29 4.01
N ALA A 46 -2.78 -10.27 3.45
CA ALA A 46 -2.81 -11.63 3.98
C ALA A 46 -1.42 -12.30 3.91
N ASP A 47 -0.70 -12.14 2.81
CA ASP A 47 0.66 -12.66 2.64
C ASP A 47 1.66 -12.00 3.59
N LEU A 48 1.46 -10.72 3.93
CA LEU A 48 2.27 -10.05 4.95
C LEU A 48 1.99 -10.57 6.36
N ILE A 49 0.72 -10.72 6.72
CA ILE A 49 0.28 -11.17 8.05
C ILE A 49 0.65 -12.63 8.30
N SER A 50 0.44 -13.48 7.29
CA SER A 50 0.61 -14.92 7.38
C SER A 50 1.26 -15.42 6.09
N PRO A 51 2.58 -15.21 5.94
CA PRO A 51 3.30 -15.59 4.73
C PRO A 51 3.15 -17.08 4.43
N PRO A 52 3.00 -17.47 3.14
CA PRO A 52 2.91 -18.86 2.74
C PRO A 52 4.13 -19.67 3.22
N PRO A 53 3.96 -20.98 3.46
CA PRO A 53 5.06 -21.86 3.84
C PRO A 53 6.20 -21.79 2.81
N GLY A 54 7.43 -21.53 3.28
CA GLY A 54 8.61 -21.43 2.42
C GLY A 54 8.87 -20.03 1.85
N THR A 55 7.99 -19.06 2.10
CA THR A 55 8.28 -17.64 1.84
C THR A 55 9.30 -17.14 2.87
N PRO A 56 10.35 -16.41 2.47
CA PRO A 56 11.24 -15.75 3.41
C PRO A 56 10.41 -14.80 4.29
N VAL A 57 10.30 -15.11 5.58
CA VAL A 57 9.66 -14.21 6.54
C VAL A 57 10.62 -13.05 6.78
N PRO A 58 10.16 -11.78 6.72
CA PRO A 58 10.99 -10.67 7.13
C PRO A 58 11.56 -10.92 8.53
N GLU A 59 12.82 -10.57 8.77
CA GLU A 59 13.46 -10.75 10.09
C GLU A 59 12.74 -9.97 11.21
N VAL A 60 11.86 -9.04 10.83
CA VAL A 60 11.12 -8.16 11.73
C VAL A 60 9.64 -8.54 11.74
N GLU A 61 9.12 -8.87 12.92
CA GLU A 61 7.70 -9.18 13.11
C GLU A 61 6.82 -7.94 12.87
N LEU A 62 5.70 -8.14 12.18
CA LEU A 62 4.69 -7.11 11.98
C LEU A 62 3.90 -6.85 13.27
N GLU A 63 3.56 -5.59 13.50
CA GLU A 63 2.74 -5.15 14.62
C GLU A 63 1.31 -4.82 14.18
N ALA A 64 1.18 -4.17 13.01
CA ALA A 64 -0.09 -3.75 12.45
C ALA A 64 -0.05 -3.61 10.93
N VAL A 65 -1.22 -3.77 10.29
CA VAL A 65 -1.43 -3.62 8.84
C VAL A 65 -2.71 -2.82 8.60
N TRP A 66 -2.67 -1.89 7.65
CA TRP A 66 -3.79 -1.09 7.18
C TRP A 66 -3.99 -1.30 5.68
N ILE A 67 -5.26 -1.33 5.24
CA ILE A 67 -5.62 -1.25 3.82
C ILE A 67 -6.34 0.07 3.62
N ILE A 68 -5.75 0.96 2.82
CA ILE A 68 -6.18 2.35 2.68
C ILE A 68 -6.69 2.57 1.28
N GLU A 69 -7.96 2.94 1.14
CA GLU A 69 -8.50 3.47 -0.11
C GLU A 69 -7.89 4.86 -0.37
N ALA A 70 -7.28 5.03 -1.54
CA ALA A 70 -6.70 6.27 -2.01
C ALA A 70 -7.24 6.62 -3.40
N ASP A 71 -7.41 7.92 -3.64
CA ASP A 71 -7.65 8.41 -5.00
C ASP A 71 -6.32 8.33 -5.77
N PRO A 72 -6.25 7.60 -6.90
CA PRO A 72 -5.04 7.50 -7.73
C PRO A 72 -4.42 8.84 -8.11
N ARG A 73 -5.22 9.91 -8.16
CA ARG A 73 -4.77 11.27 -8.54
C ARG A 73 -4.15 12.05 -7.39
N TRP A 74 -4.36 11.60 -6.16
CA TRP A 74 -3.93 12.26 -4.93
C TRP A 74 -3.04 11.36 -4.08
N CYS A 75 -2.56 10.25 -4.65
CA CYS A 75 -1.74 9.33 -3.90
C CYS A 75 -0.28 9.79 -3.93
N PRO A 76 0.28 10.22 -2.79
CA PRO A 76 1.68 10.64 -2.72
C PRO A 76 2.65 9.46 -2.94
N PHE A 77 2.13 8.22 -2.95
CA PHE A 77 2.90 6.98 -3.07
C PHE A 77 3.06 6.45 -4.49
N ALA A 78 2.46 7.08 -5.51
CA ALA A 78 2.56 6.58 -6.89
C ALA A 78 3.93 6.92 -7.48
N HIS A 79 4.82 5.93 -7.56
CA HIS A 79 6.17 6.10 -8.10
C HIS A 79 6.19 6.52 -9.57
N GLY A 80 6.71 7.71 -9.81
CA GLY A 80 7.22 8.17 -11.10
C GLY A 80 8.49 8.98 -10.89
N ASP A 81 9.62 8.27 -10.79
CA ASP A 81 11.05 8.65 -10.93
C ASP A 81 11.63 10.00 -10.43
N ASP A 82 10.87 10.89 -9.80
CA ASP A 82 11.41 12.11 -9.17
C ASP A 82 10.51 12.48 -7.99
N THR A 83 10.68 11.80 -6.86
CA THR A 83 10.10 12.26 -5.59
C THR A 83 11.06 13.29 -5.00
N ALA A 84 10.64 14.56 -5.00
CA ALA A 84 11.41 15.61 -4.35
C ALA A 84 11.42 15.35 -2.84
N GLU A 85 12.41 15.82 -2.08
CA GLU A 85 12.47 15.66 -0.60
C GLU A 85 11.18 16.14 0.13
N SER A 86 10.39 17.01 -0.52
CA SER A 86 9.07 17.45 -0.06
C SER A 86 8.00 16.33 -0.05
N ASP A 87 8.16 15.31 -0.88
CA ASP A 87 7.24 14.18 -0.99
C ASP A 87 7.45 13.18 0.16
N GLU A 88 8.68 13.00 0.66
CA GLU A 88 8.99 12.11 1.79
C GLU A 88 8.39 12.59 3.13
N LEU A 89 8.49 13.90 3.40
CA LEU A 89 7.85 14.52 4.57
C LEU A 89 6.32 14.42 4.49
N THR A 90 5.76 14.65 3.29
CA THR A 90 4.32 14.53 3.04
C THR A 90 3.85 13.09 3.22
N VAL A 91 4.64 12.11 2.77
CA VAL A 91 4.41 10.68 2.97
C VAL A 91 4.42 10.32 4.45
N THR A 92 5.40 10.81 5.21
CA THR A 92 5.51 10.53 6.64
C THR A 92 4.30 11.06 7.41
N GLU A 93 3.96 12.34 7.23
CA GLU A 93 2.77 12.92 7.86
C GLU A 93 1.47 12.21 7.43
N TYR A 94 1.39 11.77 6.18
CA TYR A 94 0.23 11.03 5.67
C TYR A 94 0.12 9.66 6.34
N ILE A 95 1.23 8.92 6.44
CA ILE A 95 1.30 7.63 7.16
C ILE A 95 0.90 7.83 8.62
N GLU A 96 1.44 8.83 9.32
CA GLU A 96 1.09 9.12 10.71
C GLU A 96 -0.41 9.38 10.91
N ARG A 97 -1.04 10.11 9.99
CA ARG A 97 -2.49 10.32 10.03
C ARG A 97 -3.27 9.04 9.73
N LEU A 98 -2.76 8.19 8.85
CA LEU A 98 -3.41 6.93 8.50
C LEU A 98 -3.35 5.91 9.63
N THR A 99 -2.23 5.82 10.34
CA THR A 99 -2.06 4.88 11.47
C THR A 99 -2.86 5.28 12.70
N GLN A 100 -3.45 6.49 12.74
CA GLN A 100 -4.45 6.86 13.75
C GLN A 100 -5.82 6.17 13.55
N ARG A 101 -6.08 5.59 12.37
CA ARG A 101 -7.28 4.79 12.12
C ARG A 101 -7.08 3.36 12.64
N PRO A 102 -8.16 2.65 13.00
CA PRO A 102 -8.06 1.24 13.37
C PRO A 102 -7.37 0.44 12.25
N PRO A 103 -6.38 -0.41 12.57
CA PRO A 103 -5.73 -1.23 11.58
C PRO A 103 -6.69 -2.30 11.05
N TYR A 104 -6.46 -2.69 9.80
CA TYR A 104 -7.11 -3.87 9.21
C TYR A 104 -6.75 -5.13 10.01
N TRP A 105 -5.51 -5.20 10.51
CA TRP A 105 -5.03 -6.26 11.38
C TRP A 105 -3.97 -5.75 12.36
N SER A 106 -3.94 -6.25 13.59
CA SER A 106 -2.86 -5.99 14.55
C SER A 106 -2.67 -7.14 15.53
N THR A 107 -1.45 -7.30 16.03
CA THR A 107 -1.09 -8.27 17.08
C THR A 107 -1.67 -7.95 18.47
N GLN A 108 -2.19 -6.73 18.67
CA GLN A 108 -2.73 -6.27 19.96
C GLN A 108 -4.26 -6.38 20.07
N GLN A 109 -4.95 -6.98 19.10
CA GLN A 109 -6.41 -7.17 19.11
C GLN A 109 -6.87 -8.36 19.97
#